data_AF-A0A1Q6UKB5-F1
#
_entry.id   AF-A0A1Q6UKB5-F1
#
_cell.length_a   1.000
_cell.length_b   1.000
_cell.length_c   1.000
_cell.angle_alpha   90.00
_cell.angle_beta   90.00
_cell.angle_gamma   90.00
#
_symmetry.space_group_name_H-M   'P 1'
#
loop_
_entity.id
_entity.type
_entity.pdbx_description
1 polymer ?
#
loop_
_entity_poly.entity_id
_entity_poly.type
_entity_poly.pdbx_seq_one_letter_code
_entity_poly.pdbx_strand_id
1 'polypeptide(L)'
;MESLAAAAWAVVRAGFSYAVFAAFGGLCAFCALALDGEGGGYSRPSPSPVLADFFADASAREIELSPAELSAGAYYMLIEAARAESPESSTVAVPDPPAFALSSGLLEIRSKVSLGGISGRFDAPLALGVSFGDSGAEVKSARIGRARVPLFIARRVADGLKEAYGFPEGGLGGIKIYAGEKSVRILK
;
A
#
# COMPACT_ATOMS: atom_id res chain seq x y z
N MET A 1 -41.04 -17.83 -33.79
CA MET A 1 -39.61 -17.61 -33.47
C MET A 1 -39.30 -16.14 -33.15
N GLU A 2 -39.92 -15.17 -33.82
CA GLU A 2 -39.68 -13.72 -33.58
C GLU A 2 -40.00 -13.23 -32.16
N SER A 3 -41.06 -13.76 -31.53
CA SER A 3 -41.46 -13.40 -30.15
C SER A 3 -40.48 -13.86 -29.07
N LEU A 4 -39.84 -15.02 -29.24
CA LEU A 4 -38.83 -15.54 -28.31
C LEU A 4 -37.51 -14.77 -28.42
N ALA A 5 -37.13 -14.37 -29.64
CA ALA A 5 -35.95 -13.55 -29.88
C ALA A 5 -36.11 -12.14 -29.29
N ALA A 6 -37.29 -11.54 -29.42
CA ALA A 6 -37.62 -10.24 -28.83
C ALA A 6 -37.61 -10.28 -27.29
N ALA A 7 -38.14 -11.35 -26.68
CA ALA A 7 -38.11 -11.54 -25.24
C ALA A 7 -36.68 -11.75 -24.71
N ALA A 8 -35.87 -12.57 -25.40
CA ALA A 8 -34.46 -12.78 -25.05
C ALA A 8 -33.67 -11.46 -25.12
N TRP A 9 -33.89 -10.65 -26.16
CA TRP A 9 -33.26 -9.35 -26.32
C TRP A 9 -33.65 -8.37 -25.21
N ALA A 10 -34.93 -8.34 -24.81
CA ALA A 10 -35.40 -7.51 -23.70
C ALA A 10 -34.73 -7.90 -22.37
N VAL A 11 -34.56 -9.20 -22.10
CA VAL A 11 -33.87 -9.70 -20.88
C VAL A 11 -32.40 -9.33 -20.90
N VAL A 12 -31.71 -9.49 -22.03
CA VAL A 12 -30.29 -9.10 -22.19
C VAL A 12 -30.12 -7.59 -21.97
N ARG A 13 -31.01 -6.77 -22.54
CA ARG A 13 -30.98 -5.31 -22.35
C ARG A 13 -31.21 -4.93 -20.89
N ALA A 14 -32.20 -5.53 -20.24
CA ALA A 14 -32.48 -5.29 -18.83
C ALA A 14 -31.30 -5.69 -17.93
N GLY A 15 -30.70 -6.86 -18.20
CA GLY A 15 -29.52 -7.35 -17.49
C GLY A 15 -28.31 -6.43 -17.70
N PHE A 16 -28.07 -5.98 -18.92
CA PHE A 16 -27.00 -5.03 -19.23
C PHE A 16 -27.22 -3.68 -18.56
N SER A 17 -28.43 -3.11 -18.64
CA SER A 17 -28.76 -1.85 -17.96
C SER A 17 -28.59 -1.96 -16.45
N TYR A 18 -29.01 -3.08 -15.85
CA TYR A 18 -28.79 -3.33 -14.43
C TYR A 18 -27.30 -3.43 -14.09
N ALA A 19 -26.51 -4.16 -14.90
CA ALA A 19 -25.07 -4.29 -14.69
C ALA A 19 -24.35 -2.94 -14.77
N VAL A 20 -24.70 -2.10 -15.75
CA VAL A 20 -24.15 -0.74 -15.87
C VAL A 20 -24.54 0.12 -14.67
N PHE A 21 -25.81 0.08 -14.24
CA PHE A 21 -26.26 0.84 -13.08
C PHE A 21 -25.60 0.38 -11.78
N ALA A 22 -25.46 -0.93 -11.58
CA ALA A 22 -24.77 -1.51 -10.44
C ALA A 22 -23.27 -1.16 -10.44
N ALA A 23 -22.61 -1.20 -11.60
CA ALA A 23 -21.22 -0.79 -11.73
C ALA A 23 -21.03 0.70 -11.41
N PHE A 24 -21.91 1.56 -11.93
CA PHE A 24 -21.87 2.99 -11.67
C PHE A 24 -22.16 3.31 -10.19
N GLY A 25 -23.22 2.71 -9.63
CA GLY A 25 -23.55 2.84 -8.21
C GLY A 25 -22.43 2.36 -7.29
N GLY A 26 -21.79 1.24 -7.64
CA GLY A 26 -20.62 0.71 -6.94
C GLY A 26 -19.42 1.65 -7.00
N LEU A 27 -19.15 2.25 -8.17
CA LEU A 27 -18.11 3.27 -8.33
C LEU A 27 -18.39 4.52 -7.48
N CYS A 28 -19.63 5.02 -7.51
CA CYS A 28 -20.03 6.17 -6.68
C CYS A 28 -19.88 5.87 -5.18
N ALA A 29 -20.31 4.70 -4.72
CA ALA A 29 -20.16 4.28 -3.32
C ALA A 29 -18.68 4.14 -2.93
N PHE A 30 -17.85 3.58 -3.82
CA PHE A 30 -16.41 3.50 -3.61
C PHE A 30 -15.79 4.90 -3.47
N CYS A 31 -16.08 5.81 -4.39
CA CYS A 31 -15.58 7.19 -4.33
C CYS A 31 -16.04 7.91 -3.07
N ALA A 32 -17.31 7.78 -2.69
CA ALA A 32 -17.84 8.36 -1.45
C ALA A 32 -17.06 7.85 -0.22
N LEU A 33 -16.84 6.53 -0.13
CA LEU A 33 -16.08 5.94 0.99
C LEU A 33 -14.59 6.24 0.94
N ALA A 34 -14.01 6.41 -0.25
CA ALA A 34 -12.61 6.78 -0.42
C ALA A 34 -12.34 8.23 0.01
N LEU A 35 -13.34 9.10 -0.17
CA LEU A 35 -13.27 10.53 0.12
C LEU A 35 -13.81 10.91 1.51
N ASP A 36 -14.63 10.06 2.14
CA ASP A 36 -15.17 10.29 3.48
C ASP A 36 -14.04 10.30 4.52
N GLY A 37 -13.76 11.51 5.02
CA GLY A 37 -12.46 12.00 5.49
C GLY A 37 -11.98 11.55 6.87
N GLU A 38 -12.18 10.30 7.26
CA GLU A 38 -11.61 9.73 8.50
C GLU A 38 -10.87 8.41 8.28
N GLY A 39 -10.21 8.27 7.12
CA GLY A 39 -9.23 7.20 6.92
C GLY A 39 -7.98 7.48 7.74
N GLY A 40 -7.95 6.98 8.98
CA GLY A 40 -6.82 7.00 9.94
C GLY A 40 -5.53 7.67 9.43
N GLY A 41 -5.31 8.90 9.90
CA GLY A 41 -4.36 9.84 9.34
C GLY A 41 -2.97 9.25 9.09
N TYR A 42 -2.52 9.38 7.84
CA TYR A 42 -1.10 9.28 7.51
C TYR A 42 -0.40 10.52 8.06
N SER A 43 0.57 10.32 8.94
CA SER A 43 1.51 11.35 9.36
C SER A 43 2.89 10.98 8.83
N ARG A 44 3.55 11.93 8.14
CA ARG A 44 4.91 11.72 7.64
C ARG A 44 5.84 11.46 8.85
N PRO A 45 6.55 10.32 8.90
CA PRO A 45 7.47 10.04 9.98
C PRO A 45 8.67 10.99 9.95
N SER A 46 9.30 11.19 11.11
CA SER A 46 10.64 11.76 11.19
C SER A 46 11.67 10.67 10.87
N PRO A 47 12.68 10.93 10.02
CA PRO A 47 13.65 9.90 9.63
C PRO A 47 14.57 9.54 10.80
N SER A 48 14.95 8.26 10.91
CA SER A 48 15.86 7.73 11.93
C SER A 48 16.82 6.71 11.33
N PRO A 49 18.11 6.71 11.70
CA PRO A 49 19.10 5.77 11.16
C PRO A 49 18.94 4.32 11.67
N VAL A 50 18.01 4.05 12.58
CA VAL A 50 17.88 2.75 13.30
C VAL A 50 17.96 1.50 12.40
N LEU A 51 17.31 1.51 11.22
CA LEU A 51 17.38 0.39 10.27
C LEU A 51 18.73 0.33 9.55
N ALA A 52 19.28 1.48 9.16
CA ALA A 52 20.58 1.54 8.49
C ALA A 52 21.69 1.05 9.43
N ASP A 53 21.67 1.50 10.69
CA ASP A 53 22.61 1.06 11.73
C ASP A 53 22.47 -0.44 11.98
N PHE A 54 21.24 -0.95 12.08
CA PHE A 54 21.00 -2.38 12.16
C PHE A 54 21.62 -3.10 10.97
N PHE A 55 21.34 -2.69 9.72
CA PHE A 55 21.87 -3.36 8.53
C PHE A 55 23.39 -3.31 8.41
N ALA A 56 24.04 -2.21 8.82
CA ALA A 56 25.49 -2.06 8.85
C ALA A 56 26.18 -2.89 9.95
N ASP A 57 25.49 -3.17 11.06
CA ASP A 57 26.02 -4.02 12.13
C ASP A 57 25.98 -5.51 11.72
N ALA A 58 27.16 -6.07 11.44
CA ALA A 58 27.32 -7.49 11.09
C ALA A 58 27.11 -8.44 12.28
N SER A 59 27.16 -7.93 13.52
CA SER A 59 26.99 -8.72 14.74
C SER A 59 25.51 -8.89 15.13
N ALA A 60 24.66 -7.92 14.78
CA ALA A 60 23.23 -7.95 15.03
C ALA A 60 22.50 -8.87 14.03
N ARG A 61 21.84 -9.90 14.54
CA ARG A 61 21.05 -10.86 13.74
C ARG A 61 19.56 -10.53 13.66
N GLU A 62 19.05 -9.86 14.68
CA GLU A 62 17.65 -9.46 14.76
C GLU A 62 17.49 -8.09 15.42
N ILE A 63 16.40 -7.42 15.08
CA ILE A 63 15.94 -6.18 15.72
C ILE A 63 14.42 -6.25 15.89
N GLU A 64 13.93 -5.69 16.99
CA GLU A 64 12.50 -5.54 17.23
C GLU A 64 12.17 -4.05 17.28
N LEU A 65 11.24 -3.63 16.43
CA LEU A 65 10.88 -2.22 16.22
C LEU A 65 9.38 -2.02 16.44
N SER A 66 9.02 -0.90 17.06
CA SER A 66 7.65 -0.41 16.96
C SER A 66 7.31 0.01 15.52
N PRO A 67 6.02 0.09 15.15
CA PRO A 67 5.63 0.58 13.82
C PRO A 67 6.13 2.01 13.53
N ALA A 68 6.26 2.85 14.56
CA ALA A 68 6.80 4.19 14.43
C ALA A 68 8.29 4.17 14.08
N GLU A 69 9.09 3.34 14.75
CA GLU A 69 10.52 3.18 14.46
C GLU A 69 10.75 2.56 13.09
N LEU A 70 9.92 1.59 12.70
CA LEU A 70 9.96 1.02 11.36
C LEU A 70 9.69 2.08 10.27
N SER A 71 8.72 2.97 10.51
CA SER A 71 8.40 4.10 9.62
C SER A 71 9.55 5.08 9.51
N ALA A 72 10.16 5.44 10.65
CA ALA A 72 11.29 6.34 10.72
C ALA A 72 12.53 5.78 10.01
N GLY A 73 12.81 4.49 10.24
CA GLY A 73 13.90 3.76 9.59
C GLY A 73 13.72 3.68 8.08
N ALA A 74 12.52 3.29 7.61
CA ALA A 74 12.25 3.18 6.18
C ALA A 74 12.41 4.53 5.46
N TYR A 75 11.96 5.62 6.10
CA TYR A 75 12.13 6.95 5.53
C TYR A 75 13.60 7.36 5.43
N TYR A 76 14.40 7.08 6.45
CA TYR A 76 15.85 7.34 6.40
C TYR A 76 16.53 6.57 5.26
N MET A 77 16.19 5.28 5.09
CA MET A 77 16.73 4.47 4.00
C MET A 77 16.39 5.03 2.61
N LEU A 78 15.18 5.57 2.41
CA LEU A 78 14.80 6.23 1.15
C LEU A 78 15.65 7.48 0.87
N ILE A 79 15.93 8.28 1.89
CA ILE A 79 16.79 9.47 1.77
C ILE A 79 18.21 9.07 1.39
N GLU A 80 18.77 8.07 2.06
CA GLU A 80 20.14 7.63 1.79
C GLU A 80 20.28 6.98 0.42
N ALA A 81 19.28 6.20 -0.02
CA ALA A 81 19.24 5.65 -1.37
C ALA A 81 19.24 6.77 -2.43
N ALA A 82 18.39 7.79 -2.27
CA ALA A 82 18.34 8.91 -3.21
C ALA A 82 19.62 9.76 -3.19
N ARG A 83 20.28 9.89 -2.04
CA ARG A 83 21.60 10.56 -1.93
C ARG A 83 22.70 9.78 -2.65
N ALA A 84 22.67 8.45 -2.57
CA ALA A 84 23.63 7.61 -3.27
C ALA A 84 23.53 7.75 -4.80
N GLU A 85 22.32 7.99 -5.33
CA GLU A 85 22.10 8.24 -6.77
C GLU A 85 22.48 9.66 -7.23
N SER A 86 22.55 10.63 -6.31
CA SER A 86 22.85 12.03 -6.61
C SER A 86 23.82 12.65 -5.59
N PRO A 87 25.07 12.15 -5.51
CA PRO A 87 26.02 12.51 -4.45
C PRO A 87 26.46 13.98 -4.47
N GLU A 88 26.37 14.66 -5.62
CA GLU A 88 26.74 16.08 -5.74
C GLU A 88 25.62 17.06 -5.38
N SER A 89 24.38 16.57 -5.17
CA SER A 89 23.25 17.42 -4.82
C SER A 89 23.09 17.54 -3.31
N SER A 90 22.93 18.76 -2.81
CA SER A 90 22.57 19.03 -1.42
C SER A 90 21.10 18.73 -1.10
N THR A 91 20.29 18.48 -2.13
CA THR A 91 18.86 18.17 -2.01
C THR A 91 18.50 16.94 -2.83
N VAL A 92 17.66 16.07 -2.27
CA VAL A 92 17.21 14.85 -2.95
C VAL A 92 15.69 14.80 -2.96
N ALA A 93 15.13 14.37 -4.09
CA ALA A 93 13.72 14.05 -4.19
C ALA A 93 13.52 12.59 -3.77
N VAL A 94 12.58 12.36 -2.86
CA VAL A 94 12.20 11.02 -2.41
C VAL A 94 10.69 10.87 -2.52
N PRO A 95 10.17 9.66 -2.82
CA PRO A 95 8.74 9.41 -2.74
C PRO A 95 8.24 9.64 -1.30
N ASP A 96 6.93 9.87 -1.14
CA ASP A 96 6.33 9.96 0.18
C ASP A 96 6.62 8.66 0.96
N PRO A 97 7.21 8.74 2.18
CA PRO A 97 7.64 7.56 2.89
C PRO A 97 6.44 6.73 3.38
N PRO A 98 6.53 5.41 3.43
CA PRO A 98 5.48 4.60 4.04
C PRO A 98 5.42 4.86 5.55
N ALA A 99 4.21 4.87 6.09
CA ALA A 99 3.95 4.80 7.53
C ALA A 99 3.41 3.42 7.87
N PHE A 100 3.90 2.81 8.94
CA PHE A 100 3.51 1.46 9.35
C PHE A 100 2.61 1.51 10.58
N ALA A 101 1.64 0.59 10.62
CA ALA A 101 0.81 0.34 11.78
C ALA A 101 0.56 -1.17 11.92
N LEU A 102 0.17 -1.61 13.11
CA LEU A 102 -0.29 -2.98 13.33
C LEU A 102 -1.80 -2.98 13.50
N SER A 103 -2.47 -3.85 12.77
CA SER A 103 -3.94 -3.93 12.76
C SER A 103 -4.36 -5.34 12.38
N SER A 104 -5.21 -5.95 13.20
CA SER A 104 -5.80 -7.28 12.92
C SER A 104 -4.75 -8.37 12.61
N GLY A 105 -3.60 -8.33 13.29
CA GLY A 105 -2.49 -9.28 13.06
C GLY A 105 -1.73 -9.09 11.75
N LEU A 106 -1.96 -7.97 11.04
CA LEU A 106 -1.23 -7.60 9.83
C LEU A 106 -0.38 -6.36 10.08
N LEU A 107 0.73 -6.27 9.33
CA LEU A 107 1.44 -5.01 9.16
C LEU A 107 0.69 -4.18 8.11
N GLU A 108 0.07 -3.10 8.53
CA GLU A 108 -0.50 -2.12 7.61
C GLU A 108 0.58 -1.15 7.14
N ILE A 109 0.84 -1.17 5.84
CA ILE A 109 1.63 -0.16 5.14
C ILE A 109 0.68 0.93 4.68
N ARG A 110 0.91 2.15 5.15
CA ARG A 110 0.07 3.32 4.87
C ARG A 110 0.85 4.33 4.05
N SER A 111 0.21 4.85 3.01
CA SER A 111 0.75 5.91 2.17
C SER A 111 -0.37 6.83 1.70
N LYS A 112 -0.01 7.94 1.05
CA LYS A 112 -0.98 8.76 0.32
C LYS A 112 -1.00 8.32 -1.14
N VAL A 113 -2.20 8.23 -1.71
CA VAL A 113 -2.39 8.09 -3.15
C VAL A 113 -3.17 9.29 -3.67
N SER A 114 -2.63 9.93 -4.69
CA SER A 114 -3.35 10.96 -5.42
C SER A 114 -4.19 10.29 -6.50
N LEU A 115 -5.51 10.42 -6.40
CA LEU A 115 -6.45 9.95 -7.39
C LEU A 115 -6.84 11.12 -8.29
N GLY A 116 -6.65 10.93 -9.61
CA GLY A 116 -7.09 11.90 -10.62
C GLY A 116 -8.54 11.65 -11.01
N GLY A 117 -9.35 12.69 -10.98
CA GLY A 117 -10.73 12.68 -11.47
C GLY A 117 -11.02 13.90 -12.35
N ILE A 118 -12.23 13.93 -12.92
CA ILE A 118 -12.71 15.02 -13.79
C ILE A 118 -12.70 16.37 -13.04
N SER A 119 -12.92 16.34 -11.72
CA SER A 119 -12.92 17.52 -10.83
C SER A 119 -11.55 17.89 -10.24
N GLY A 120 -10.46 17.24 -10.69
CA GLY A 120 -9.10 17.49 -10.22
C GLY A 120 -8.46 16.30 -9.51
N ARG A 121 -7.35 16.55 -8.81
CA ARG A 121 -6.65 15.56 -7.99
C ARG A 121 -7.13 15.64 -6.55
N PHE A 122 -7.35 14.49 -5.94
CA PHE A 122 -7.60 14.39 -4.50
C PHE A 122 -6.69 13.33 -3.90
N ASP A 123 -6.23 13.60 -2.68
CA ASP A 123 -5.41 12.66 -1.93
C ASP A 123 -6.29 11.82 -1.03
N ALA A 124 -6.08 10.50 -1.08
CA ALA A 124 -6.72 9.55 -0.18
C ALA A 124 -5.66 8.69 0.52
N PRO A 125 -5.87 8.34 1.80
CA PRO A 125 -4.97 7.43 2.49
C PRO A 125 -5.14 6.02 1.94
N LEU A 126 -4.06 5.42 1.46
CA LEU A 126 -3.96 4.01 1.13
C LEU A 126 -3.47 3.25 2.37
N ALA A 127 -4.11 2.12 2.68
CA ALA A 127 -3.61 1.16 3.66
C ALA A 127 -3.58 -0.23 3.02
N LEU A 128 -2.41 -0.87 3.03
CA LEU A 128 -2.19 -2.24 2.58
C LEU A 128 -1.86 -3.12 3.79
N GLY A 129 -2.72 -4.08 4.11
CA GLY A 129 -2.45 -5.08 5.14
C GLY A 129 -1.62 -6.22 4.58
N VAL A 130 -0.41 -6.40 5.10
CA VAL A 130 0.55 -7.40 4.67
C VAL A 130 0.78 -8.42 5.79
N SER A 131 0.71 -9.70 5.43
CA SER A 131 1.19 -10.80 6.27
C SER A 131 2.55 -11.26 5.80
N PHE A 132 3.43 -11.60 6.74
CA PHE A 132 4.72 -12.20 6.43
C PHE A 132 4.73 -13.63 6.95
N GLY A 133 5.14 -14.57 6.09
CA GLY A 133 5.29 -15.99 6.43
C GLY A 133 6.49 -16.60 5.71
N ASP A 134 6.60 -17.92 5.75
CA ASP A 134 7.75 -18.65 5.16
C ASP A 134 7.85 -18.48 3.64
N SER A 135 6.73 -18.22 2.97
CA SER A 135 6.65 -17.92 1.53
C SER A 135 6.90 -16.45 1.18
N GLY A 136 7.24 -15.61 2.18
CA GLY A 136 7.48 -14.18 2.01
C GLY A 136 6.28 -13.29 2.38
N ALA A 137 6.29 -12.08 1.84
CA ALA A 137 5.27 -11.06 2.10
C ALA A 137 4.06 -11.23 1.18
N GLU A 138 2.85 -11.29 1.74
CA GLU A 138 1.60 -11.39 0.99
C GLU A 138 0.61 -10.29 1.38
N VAL A 139 0.04 -9.62 0.39
CA VAL A 139 -1.03 -8.64 0.58
C VAL A 139 -2.35 -9.36 0.88
N LYS A 140 -2.87 -9.14 2.09
CA LYS A 140 -4.11 -9.76 2.59
C LYS A 140 -5.30 -8.81 2.61
N SER A 141 -5.07 -7.51 2.60
CA SER A 141 -6.14 -6.52 2.53
C SER A 141 -5.64 -5.20 1.96
N ALA A 142 -6.57 -4.40 1.44
CA ALA A 142 -6.29 -3.04 1.03
C ALA A 142 -7.50 -2.14 1.21
N ARG A 143 -7.24 -0.87 1.54
CA ARG A 143 -8.25 0.17 1.69
C ARG A 143 -7.73 1.49 1.11
N ILE A 144 -8.62 2.25 0.49
CA ILE A 144 -8.40 3.66 0.14
C ILE A 144 -9.47 4.45 0.89
N GLY A 145 -9.07 5.35 1.79
CA GLY A 145 -9.99 5.93 2.76
C GLY A 145 -10.68 4.82 3.55
N ARG A 146 -12.01 4.80 3.52
CA ARG A 146 -12.83 3.73 4.12
C ARG A 146 -13.22 2.64 3.13
N ALA A 147 -12.94 2.85 1.84
CA ALA A 147 -13.33 1.92 0.78
C ALA A 147 -12.41 0.70 0.76
N ARG A 148 -12.99 -0.50 0.79
CA ARG A 148 -12.22 -1.74 0.61
C ARG A 148 -11.86 -1.92 -0.85
N VAL A 149 -10.60 -2.24 -1.10
CA VAL A 149 -10.07 -2.49 -2.44
C VAL A 149 -10.05 -4.00 -2.68
N PRO A 150 -10.59 -4.49 -3.82
CA PRO A 150 -10.48 -5.90 -4.21
C PRO A 150 -9.02 -6.37 -4.26
N LEU A 151 -8.76 -7.60 -3.81
CA LEU A 151 -7.39 -8.12 -3.63
C LEU A 151 -6.56 -8.15 -4.91
N PHE A 152 -7.17 -8.40 -6.07
CA PHE A 152 -6.43 -8.37 -7.34
C PHE A 152 -5.91 -6.96 -7.68
N ILE A 153 -6.68 -5.92 -7.33
CA ILE A 153 -6.25 -4.52 -7.46
C ILE A 153 -5.19 -4.21 -6.40
N ALA A 154 -5.40 -4.66 -5.16
CA ALA A 154 -4.47 -4.48 -4.06
C ALA A 154 -3.06 -5.01 -4.40
N ARG A 155 -2.99 -6.20 -5.01
CA ARG A 155 -1.74 -6.82 -5.46
C ARG A 155 -1.06 -5.98 -6.55
N ARG A 156 -1.81 -5.54 -7.56
CA ARG A 156 -1.28 -4.65 -8.61
C ARG A 156 -0.77 -3.32 -8.05
N VAL A 157 -1.48 -2.72 -7.08
CA VAL A 157 -1.02 -1.51 -6.39
C VAL A 157 0.28 -1.78 -5.62
N ALA A 158 0.35 -2.89 -4.89
CA ALA A 158 1.54 -3.27 -4.15
C ALA A 158 2.75 -3.49 -5.08
N ASP A 159 2.56 -4.12 -6.23
CA ASP A 159 3.62 -4.32 -7.21
C ASP A 159 4.11 -2.97 -7.79
N GLY A 160 3.21 -2.04 -8.10
CA GLY A 160 3.59 -0.68 -8.51
C GLY A 160 4.33 0.11 -7.41
N LEU A 161 3.99 -0.10 -6.13
CA LEU A 161 4.71 0.52 -5.02
C LEU A 161 6.12 -0.07 -4.86
N LYS A 162 6.31 -1.38 -5.07
CA LYS A 162 7.64 -1.99 -5.02
C LYS A 162 8.58 -1.35 -6.04
N GLU A 163 8.08 -1.14 -7.26
CA GLU A 163 8.80 -0.46 -8.33
C GLU A 163 9.12 1.00 -7.95
N ALA A 164 8.13 1.75 -7.43
CA ALA A 164 8.30 3.15 -7.06
C ALA A 164 9.30 3.36 -5.90
N TYR A 165 9.40 2.41 -4.97
CA TYR A 165 10.37 2.45 -3.87
C TYR A 165 11.71 1.77 -4.22
N GLY A 166 11.89 1.33 -5.47
CA GLY A 166 13.16 0.79 -5.95
C GLY A 166 13.59 -0.51 -5.28
N PHE A 167 12.65 -1.35 -4.81
CA PHE A 167 13.00 -2.65 -4.25
C PHE A 167 13.46 -3.58 -5.40
N PRO A 168 14.75 -3.98 -5.47
CA PRO A 168 15.20 -4.88 -6.52
C PRO A 168 14.58 -6.27 -6.31
N GLU A 169 14.19 -6.93 -7.40
CA GLU A 169 13.82 -8.34 -7.37
C GLU A 169 14.97 -9.16 -6.77
N GLY A 170 14.79 -9.66 -5.54
CA GLY A 170 15.77 -10.49 -4.84
C GLY A 170 16.63 -9.81 -3.77
N GLY A 171 16.59 -8.49 -3.60
CA GLY A 171 17.49 -7.78 -2.65
C GLY A 171 17.23 -8.02 -1.17
N LEU A 172 16.05 -8.57 -0.82
CA LEU A 172 15.65 -8.86 0.57
C LEU A 172 15.62 -10.37 0.86
N GLY A 173 16.22 -11.22 0.01
CA GLY A 173 16.06 -12.69 0.06
C GLY A 173 16.44 -13.37 1.38
N GLY A 174 17.21 -12.71 2.25
CA GLY A 174 17.52 -13.20 3.61
C GLY A 174 16.68 -12.58 4.73
N ILE A 175 15.98 -11.49 4.46
CA ILE A 175 15.34 -10.69 5.52
C ILE A 175 13.97 -11.26 5.84
N LYS A 176 13.82 -11.78 7.06
CA LYS A 176 12.52 -12.25 7.58
C LYS A 176 11.89 -11.17 8.43
N ILE A 177 10.62 -10.90 8.17
CA ILE A 177 9.84 -9.94 8.94
C ILE A 177 8.73 -10.70 9.66
N TYR A 178 8.54 -10.44 10.94
CA TYR A 178 7.45 -10.99 11.74
C TYR A 178 6.69 -9.83 12.38
N ALA A 179 5.39 -9.75 12.09
CA ALA A 179 4.50 -8.78 12.72
C ALA A 179 3.88 -9.40 13.97
N GLY A 180 4.25 -8.88 15.14
CA GLY A 180 3.60 -9.20 16.41
C GLY A 180 2.39 -8.29 16.67
N GLU A 181 1.83 -8.34 17.87
CA GLU A 181 0.70 -7.48 18.24
C GLU A 181 1.09 -6.00 18.38
N LYS A 182 2.33 -5.72 18.79
CA LYS A 182 2.81 -4.36 19.11
C LYS A 182 4.12 -3.96 18.44
N SER A 183 4.83 -4.92 17.86
CA SER A 183 6.16 -4.74 17.30
C SER A 183 6.32 -5.55 16.02
N VAL A 184 7.35 -5.19 15.27
CA VAL A 184 7.81 -5.88 14.06
C VAL A 184 9.22 -6.34 14.32
N ARG A 185 9.47 -7.63 14.16
CA ARG A 185 10.81 -8.20 14.25
C ARG A 185 11.39 -8.40 12.86
N ILE A 186 12.63 -7.99 12.66
CA ILE A 186 13.37 -8.13 11.40
C ILE A 186 14.61 -8.98 11.69
N LEU A 187 14.84 -10.03 10.90
CA LEU A 187 16.00 -10.90 10.98
C LEU A 187 16.78 -10.84 9.67
N LYS A 188 18.11 -10.93 9.73
CA LYS A 188 19.00 -11.03 8.56
C LYS A 188 19.46 -12.45 8.30
#